data_AF-A0A151QME6-F1
#
_entry.id   AF-A0A151QME6-F1
#
_cell.length_a   1.000
_cell.length_b   1.000
_cell.length_c   1.000
_cell.angle_alpha   90.00
_cell.angle_beta   90.00
_cell.angle_gamma   90.00
#
_symmetry.space_group_name_H-M   'P 1'
#
loop_
_entity.id
_entity.type
_entity.pdbx_description
1 polymer ?
#
loop_
_entity_poly.entity_id
_entity_poly.type
_entity_poly.pdbx_seq_one_letter_code
_entity_poly.pdbx_strand_id
1 'polypeptide(L)'
;PSSDIAQTGSNIIIGDSLHAETTSNNFSSWVVSPLGDFAFGFLPLKDTNHFMLSIWYAKILDKTVLWYANGDTPAPKGSKVELTSNDGLVFTTPNGDQLWKSESFNGKVAHGFLKDIGNFVLVDENHEGVWETFKDPRDTLLPSQTLEKDEKLSSRFLESNFSKGRFKLLFQMEYMSNGTLASLFFNEVKLDWKLRLEIAFGVARGLAYLHEECITLIIHCDIKPQDILLDVYYNARISDFGLAKLLKMNQSRTNIAISGTVTLFPNYIC
;
A
#
# COMPACT_ATOMS: atom_id res chain seq x y z
N PRO A 1 6.43 -25.53 10.18
CA PRO A 1 5.03 -25.70 10.63
C PRO A 1 4.62 -24.47 11.46
N SER A 2 4.24 -23.39 10.78
CA SER A 2 3.69 -22.20 11.43
C SER A 2 2.24 -22.47 11.79
N SER A 3 1.93 -22.36 13.07
CA SER A 3 0.61 -22.52 13.66
C SER A 3 -0.39 -21.52 13.07
N ASP A 4 -1.42 -22.03 12.40
CA ASP A 4 -2.65 -21.29 12.09
C ASP A 4 -3.32 -20.88 13.40
N ILE A 5 -3.13 -19.62 13.79
CA ILE A 5 -3.93 -19.01 14.85
C ILE A 5 -5.29 -18.71 14.23
N ALA A 6 -6.31 -19.42 14.71
CA ALA A 6 -7.71 -19.22 14.35
C ALA A 6 -8.09 -17.74 14.45
N GLN A 7 -8.58 -17.18 13.33
CA GLN A 7 -9.01 -15.79 13.22
C GLN A 7 -10.34 -15.59 13.98
N THR A 8 -10.29 -14.85 15.09
CA THR A 8 -11.46 -14.31 15.79
C THR A 8 -11.74 -12.86 15.39
N GLY A 9 -11.65 -12.54 14.10
CA GLY A 9 -12.13 -11.28 13.53
C GLY A 9 -13.55 -11.50 12.96
N SER A 10 -14.45 -10.54 13.13
CA SER A 10 -15.81 -10.64 12.57
C SER A 10 -15.76 -10.47 11.05
N ASN A 11 -15.97 -11.56 10.30
CA ASN A 11 -16.12 -11.50 8.85
C ASN A 11 -17.42 -10.79 8.47
N ILE A 12 -17.40 -10.08 7.34
CA ILE A 12 -18.59 -9.53 6.68
C ILE A 12 -19.05 -10.58 5.66
N ILE A 13 -20.30 -11.04 5.77
CA ILE A 13 -20.85 -12.03 4.84
C ILE A 13 -21.75 -11.38 3.78
N ILE A 14 -22.05 -12.12 2.71
CA ILE A 14 -22.93 -11.63 1.64
C ILE A 14 -24.31 -11.30 2.20
N GLY A 15 -24.85 -10.15 1.81
CA GLY A 15 -26.13 -9.62 2.26
C GLY A 15 -26.05 -8.81 3.56
N ASP A 16 -24.91 -8.84 4.26
CA ASP A 16 -24.67 -7.92 5.36
C ASP A 16 -24.61 -6.49 4.83
N SER A 17 -25.08 -5.56 5.65
CA SER A 17 -25.00 -4.15 5.34
C SER A 17 -24.81 -3.29 6.58
N LEU A 18 -24.20 -2.12 6.37
CA LEU A 18 -24.07 -1.07 7.38
C LEU A 18 -24.74 0.20 6.87
N HIS A 19 -25.42 0.91 7.76
CA HIS A 19 -26.02 2.22 7.47
C HIS A 19 -25.20 3.36 8.07
N ALA A 20 -25.18 4.48 7.36
CA ALA A 20 -24.57 5.74 7.77
C ALA A 20 -25.49 6.45 8.77
N GLU A 21 -25.29 6.16 10.06
CA GLU A 21 -26.09 6.68 11.16
C GLU A 21 -25.26 7.43 12.20
N THR A 22 -25.92 8.36 12.90
CA THR A 22 -25.33 9.09 14.03
C THR A 22 -25.45 8.21 15.28
N THR A 23 -24.36 7.56 15.68
CA THR A 23 -24.29 6.79 16.93
C THR A 23 -23.84 7.68 18.09
N SER A 24 -24.04 7.23 19.33
CA SER A 24 -23.58 7.93 20.54
C SER A 24 -22.08 8.21 20.56
N ASN A 25 -21.29 7.44 19.81
CA ASN A 25 -19.83 7.55 19.73
C ASN A 25 -19.37 8.29 18.46
N ASN A 26 -20.29 8.84 17.66
CA ASN A 26 -20.02 9.55 16.40
C ASN A 26 -19.27 8.71 15.34
N PHE A 27 -19.34 7.38 15.38
CA PHE A 27 -18.86 6.52 14.28
C PHE A 27 -19.56 5.15 14.32
N SER A 28 -19.62 4.50 13.16
CA SER A 28 -20.24 3.18 13.01
C SER A 28 -19.24 2.23 12.36
N SER A 29 -18.62 1.36 13.16
CA SER A 29 -17.68 0.34 12.70
C SER A 29 -18.42 -0.93 12.31
N TRP A 30 -18.22 -1.40 11.07
CA TRP A 30 -18.77 -2.65 10.56
C TRP A 30 -17.92 -3.85 10.95
N VAL A 31 -16.60 -3.71 10.79
CA VAL A 31 -15.61 -4.73 11.11
C VAL A 31 -14.39 -4.07 11.74
N VAL A 32 -13.76 -4.80 12.65
CA VAL A 32 -12.54 -4.43 13.35
C VAL A 32 -11.52 -5.54 13.11
N SER A 33 -10.24 -5.17 12.94
CA SER A 33 -9.17 -6.15 12.76
C SER A 33 -9.00 -7.02 14.02
N PRO A 34 -8.48 -8.25 13.91
CA PRO A 34 -8.35 -9.16 15.06
C PRO A 34 -7.61 -8.58 16.29
N LEU A 35 -6.58 -7.75 16.09
CA LEU A 35 -5.86 -7.05 17.17
C LEU A 35 -6.51 -5.73 17.60
N GLY A 36 -7.58 -5.32 16.93
CA GLY A 36 -8.31 -4.09 17.22
C GLY A 36 -7.58 -2.81 16.83
N ASP A 37 -6.57 -2.88 15.97
CA ASP A 37 -5.77 -1.71 15.56
C ASP A 37 -6.47 -0.91 14.47
N PHE A 38 -7.24 -1.58 13.63
CA PHE A 38 -7.94 -0.98 12.48
C PHE A 38 -9.44 -1.24 12.56
N ALA A 39 -10.23 -0.30 12.05
CA ALA A 39 -11.67 -0.46 11.88
C ALA A 39 -12.10 0.03 10.50
N PHE A 40 -13.15 -0.58 9.96
CA PHE A 40 -13.78 -0.23 8.68
C PHE A 40 -15.28 0.05 8.91
N GLY A 41 -15.80 1.13 8.32
CA GLY A 41 -17.20 1.53 8.45
C GLY A 41 -17.44 3.00 8.12
N PHE A 42 -18.45 3.62 8.73
CA PHE A 42 -18.79 5.02 8.50
C PHE A 42 -18.23 5.98 9.55
N LEU A 43 -17.58 7.04 9.05
CA LEU A 43 -17.19 8.21 9.82
C LEU A 43 -18.03 9.43 9.37
N PRO A 44 -18.59 10.23 10.30
CA PRO A 44 -19.23 11.49 9.96
C PRO A 44 -18.17 12.55 9.61
N LEU A 45 -18.50 13.41 8.65
CA LEU A 45 -17.70 14.60 8.39
C LEU A 45 -18.08 15.71 9.38
N LYS A 46 -17.07 16.30 10.03
CA LYS A 46 -17.23 17.37 11.03
C LYS A 46 -18.19 18.45 10.53
N ASP A 47 -19.10 18.87 11.41
CA ASP A 47 -20.08 19.94 11.18
C ASP A 47 -21.03 19.72 9.99
N THR A 48 -21.23 18.46 9.57
CA THR A 48 -22.19 18.09 8.52
C THR A 48 -23.02 16.86 8.91
N ASN A 49 -24.08 16.60 8.13
CA ASN A 49 -24.83 15.33 8.19
C ASN A 49 -24.37 14.32 7.11
N HIS A 50 -23.14 14.48 6.61
CA HIS A 50 -22.56 13.60 5.62
C HIS A 50 -21.58 12.62 6.24
N PHE A 51 -21.42 11.48 5.58
CA PHE A 51 -20.63 10.35 6.04
C PHE A 51 -19.68 9.88 4.94
N MET A 52 -18.61 9.25 5.40
CA MET A 52 -17.60 8.65 4.55
C MET A 52 -17.39 7.21 4.96
N LEU A 53 -17.37 6.31 3.97
CA LEU A 53 -16.99 4.92 4.16
C LEU A 53 -15.47 4.85 4.18
N SER A 54 -14.88 4.34 5.27
CA SER A 54 -13.45 4.53 5.55
C SER A 54 -12.83 3.41 6.37
N ILE A 55 -11.50 3.31 6.30
CA ILE A 55 -10.66 2.58 7.24
C ILE A 55 -9.89 3.59 8.09
N TRP A 56 -9.80 3.37 9.41
CA TRP A 56 -9.07 4.22 10.34
C TRP A 56 -8.37 3.43 11.45
N TYR A 57 -7.45 4.08 12.17
CA TYR A 57 -6.88 3.51 13.41
C TYR A 57 -7.92 3.51 14.53
N ALA A 58 -8.34 2.33 14.99
CA ALA A 58 -9.44 2.19 15.94
C ALA A 58 -9.10 2.74 17.33
N LYS A 59 -7.85 2.56 17.76
CA LYS A 59 -7.35 2.91 19.11
C LYS A 59 -6.99 4.39 19.29
N ILE A 60 -6.97 5.19 18.22
CA ILE A 60 -6.67 6.63 18.29
C ILE A 60 -7.97 7.40 18.52
N LEU A 61 -7.94 8.42 19.38
CA LEU A 61 -9.13 9.22 19.70
C LEU A 61 -9.61 10.02 18.48
N ASP A 62 -8.70 10.79 17.88
CA ASP A 62 -8.94 11.46 16.61
C ASP A 62 -8.80 10.44 15.48
N LYS A 63 -9.90 10.09 14.82
CA LYS A 63 -9.94 8.96 13.87
C LYS A 63 -9.16 9.31 12.61
N THR A 64 -7.88 8.98 12.61
CA THR A 64 -7.01 9.11 11.44
C THR A 64 -7.49 8.18 10.33
N VAL A 65 -8.02 8.76 9.26
CA VAL A 65 -8.48 8.04 8.07
C VAL A 65 -7.30 7.60 7.22
N LEU A 66 -7.26 6.30 6.90
CA LEU A 66 -6.21 5.63 6.14
C LEU A 66 -6.65 5.28 4.72
N TRP A 67 -7.94 5.01 4.53
CA TRP A 67 -8.53 4.71 3.23
C TRP A 67 -9.98 5.18 3.22
N TYR A 68 -10.52 5.54 2.05
CA TYR A 68 -11.91 5.97 1.88
C TYR A 68 -12.45 5.71 0.48
N ALA A 69 -13.74 5.33 0.39
CA ALA A 69 -14.39 5.03 -0.87
C ALA A 69 -14.86 6.29 -1.62
N ASN A 70 -15.59 7.16 -0.91
CA ASN A 70 -16.43 8.22 -1.47
C ASN A 70 -15.89 9.65 -1.19
N GLY A 71 -14.59 9.87 -1.36
CA GLY A 71 -13.94 11.14 -1.00
C GLY A 71 -14.45 12.35 -1.78
N ASP A 72 -14.83 12.17 -3.05
CA ASP A 72 -15.34 13.24 -3.92
C ASP A 72 -16.83 13.53 -3.66
N THR A 73 -17.59 12.55 -3.16
CA THR A 73 -19.04 12.61 -2.95
C THR A 73 -19.43 12.08 -1.56
N PRO A 74 -19.32 12.92 -0.51
CA PRO A 74 -19.78 12.58 0.82
C PRO A 74 -21.25 12.13 0.84
N ALA A 75 -21.54 11.07 1.57
CA ALA A 75 -22.83 10.41 1.51
C ALA A 75 -23.80 11.00 2.53
N PRO A 76 -25.08 11.22 2.20
CA PRO A 76 -26.06 11.70 3.17
C PRO A 76 -26.34 10.63 4.24
N LYS A 77 -26.83 11.07 5.41
CA LYS A 77 -27.35 10.19 6.46
C LYS A 77 -28.34 9.17 5.89
N GLY A 78 -28.24 7.92 6.35
CA GLY A 78 -29.07 6.79 5.90
C GLY A 78 -28.53 6.06 4.67
N SER A 79 -27.44 6.54 4.06
CA SER A 79 -26.73 5.79 3.00
C SER A 79 -26.26 4.43 3.53
N LYS A 80 -26.16 3.43 2.65
CA LYS A 80 -25.89 2.04 3.04
C LYS A 80 -24.78 1.43 2.21
N VAL A 81 -23.83 0.76 2.87
CA VAL A 81 -22.90 -0.16 2.21
C VAL A 81 -23.35 -1.59 2.43
N GLU A 82 -23.31 -2.41 1.39
CA GLU A 82 -23.70 -3.83 1.42
C GLU A 82 -22.65 -4.68 0.72
N LEU A 83 -22.43 -5.90 1.21
CA LEU A 83 -21.59 -6.87 0.53
C LEU A 83 -22.44 -7.77 -0.37
N THR A 84 -22.14 -7.77 -1.66
CA THR A 84 -22.82 -8.59 -2.68
C THR A 84 -21.85 -9.58 -3.30
N SER A 85 -22.38 -10.70 -3.80
CA SER A 85 -21.54 -11.75 -4.39
C SER A 85 -20.93 -11.36 -5.74
N ASN A 86 -21.61 -10.53 -6.54
CA ASN A 86 -21.19 -10.19 -7.89
C ASN A 86 -20.46 -8.84 -7.98
N ASP A 87 -20.87 -7.84 -7.19
CA ASP A 87 -20.33 -6.49 -7.26
C ASP A 87 -19.40 -6.16 -6.08
N GLY A 88 -19.28 -7.07 -5.11
CA GLY A 88 -18.49 -6.87 -3.91
C GLY A 88 -19.14 -5.83 -3.00
N LEU A 89 -18.38 -4.83 -2.56
CA LEU A 89 -18.92 -3.73 -1.78
C LEU A 89 -19.72 -2.80 -2.68
N VAL A 90 -21.00 -2.60 -2.36
CA VAL A 90 -21.89 -1.67 -3.05
C VAL A 90 -22.35 -0.61 -2.07
N PHE A 91 -22.03 0.65 -2.37
CA PHE A 91 -22.37 1.79 -1.53
C PHE A 91 -23.42 2.66 -2.19
N THR A 92 -24.54 2.90 -1.51
CA THR A 92 -25.75 3.54 -2.07
C THR A 92 -26.29 4.65 -1.19
N THR A 93 -26.98 5.62 -1.80
CA THR A 93 -27.79 6.63 -1.11
C THR A 93 -29.04 6.01 -0.50
N PRO A 94 -29.76 6.72 0.41
CA PRO A 94 -31.05 6.25 0.95
C PRO A 94 -32.10 5.99 -0.14
N ASN A 95 -31.98 6.63 -1.30
CA ASN A 95 -32.89 6.48 -2.43
C ASN A 95 -32.51 5.30 -3.34
N GLY A 96 -31.38 4.64 -3.08
CA GLY A 96 -30.87 3.51 -3.87
C GLY A 96 -29.89 3.88 -4.98
N ASP A 97 -29.50 5.15 -5.11
CA ASP A 97 -28.50 5.56 -6.11
C ASP A 97 -27.11 5.06 -5.70
N GLN A 98 -26.36 4.46 -6.63
CA GLN A 98 -25.01 3.99 -6.36
C GLN A 98 -24.02 5.16 -6.24
N LEU A 99 -23.38 5.29 -5.07
CA LEU A 99 -22.32 6.27 -4.80
C LEU A 99 -20.93 5.73 -5.18
N TRP A 100 -20.69 4.46 -4.87
CA TRP A 100 -19.40 3.80 -5.12
C TRP A 100 -19.61 2.28 -5.12
N LYS A 101 -18.73 1.55 -5.80
CA LYS A 101 -18.61 0.11 -5.63
C LYS A 101 -17.16 -0.33 -5.75
N SER A 102 -16.81 -1.49 -5.20
CA SER A 102 -15.50 -2.10 -5.46
C SER A 102 -15.29 -2.27 -6.96
N GLU A 103 -14.04 -2.14 -7.38
CA GLU A 103 -13.66 -2.32 -8.79
C GLU A 103 -14.04 -3.72 -9.27
N SER A 104 -14.29 -3.85 -10.56
CA SER A 104 -14.69 -5.13 -11.15
C SER A 104 -13.59 -6.18 -10.97
N PHE A 105 -13.99 -7.34 -10.48
CA PHE A 105 -13.16 -8.53 -10.32
C PHE A 105 -13.79 -9.71 -11.05
N ASN A 106 -12.98 -10.74 -11.31
CA ASN A 106 -13.46 -11.99 -11.87
C ASN A 106 -13.87 -12.94 -10.74
N GLY A 107 -15.01 -13.60 -10.90
CA GLY A 107 -15.50 -14.59 -9.92
C GLY A 107 -16.61 -14.03 -9.02
N LYS A 108 -16.78 -14.67 -7.86
CA LYS A 108 -17.80 -14.31 -6.87
C LYS A 108 -17.16 -14.14 -5.50
N VAL A 109 -17.64 -13.14 -4.77
CA VAL A 109 -17.26 -12.93 -3.38
C VAL A 109 -18.03 -13.89 -2.48
N ALA A 110 -17.35 -14.49 -1.51
CA ALA A 110 -17.91 -15.28 -0.43
C ALA A 110 -18.05 -14.47 0.86
N HIS A 111 -17.01 -13.73 1.24
CA HIS A 111 -17.00 -12.86 2.43
C HIS A 111 -15.86 -11.84 2.36
N GLY A 112 -15.85 -10.87 3.28
CA GLY A 112 -14.79 -9.90 3.46
C GLY A 112 -14.29 -9.82 4.90
N PHE A 113 -13.04 -9.41 5.09
CA PHE A 113 -12.45 -9.22 6.42
C PHE A 113 -11.35 -8.16 6.42
N LEU A 114 -11.07 -7.60 7.60
CA LEU A 114 -10.02 -6.59 7.81
C LEU A 114 -8.79 -7.23 8.47
N LYS A 115 -7.65 -7.20 7.78
CA LYS A 115 -6.37 -7.70 8.31
C LYS A 115 -5.77 -6.73 9.33
N ASP A 116 -4.91 -7.23 10.22
CA ASP A 116 -4.15 -6.42 11.19
C ASP A 116 -3.06 -5.55 10.57
N ILE A 117 -2.93 -5.55 9.25
CA ILE A 117 -2.09 -4.61 8.51
C ILE A 117 -2.91 -3.41 7.97
N GLY A 118 -4.22 -3.37 8.23
CA GLY A 118 -5.14 -2.34 7.73
C GLY A 118 -5.70 -2.60 6.33
N ASN A 119 -5.38 -3.75 5.73
CA ASN A 119 -5.91 -4.15 4.42
C ASN A 119 -7.26 -4.85 4.57
N PHE A 120 -8.32 -4.27 4.02
CA PHE A 120 -9.61 -4.94 3.87
C PHE A 120 -9.64 -5.74 2.57
N VAL A 121 -10.01 -7.02 2.66
CA VAL A 121 -9.93 -7.98 1.56
C VAL A 121 -11.28 -8.68 1.40
N LEU A 122 -11.72 -8.82 0.14
CA LEU A 122 -12.80 -9.69 -0.28
C LEU A 122 -12.20 -10.97 -0.86
N VAL A 123 -12.76 -12.12 -0.48
CA VAL A 123 -12.31 -13.44 -0.94
C VAL A 123 -13.43 -14.24 -1.55
N ASP A 124 -13.07 -15.19 -2.41
CA ASP A 124 -13.99 -16.17 -2.98
C ASP A 124 -14.21 -17.40 -2.07
N GLU A 125 -14.92 -18.41 -2.56
CA GLU A 125 -15.18 -19.67 -1.83
C GLU A 125 -13.91 -20.51 -1.59
N ASN A 126 -12.85 -20.29 -2.37
CA ASN A 126 -11.55 -20.95 -2.22
C ASN A 126 -10.60 -20.17 -1.29
N HIS A 127 -11.08 -19.09 -0.67
CA HIS A 127 -10.28 -18.15 0.14
C HIS A 127 -9.22 -17.38 -0.67
N GLU A 128 -9.35 -17.30 -1.99
CA GLU A 128 -8.50 -16.47 -2.84
C GLU A 128 -9.00 -15.01 -2.82
N GLY A 129 -8.06 -14.06 -2.70
CA GLY A 129 -8.38 -12.63 -2.69
C GLY A 129 -8.83 -12.15 -4.07
N VAL A 130 -10.05 -11.65 -4.17
CA VAL A 130 -10.62 -11.13 -5.43
C VAL A 130 -10.58 -9.60 -5.52
N TRP A 131 -10.58 -8.91 -4.36
CA TRP A 131 -10.45 -7.46 -4.29
C TRP A 131 -9.86 -7.05 -2.94
N GLU A 132 -9.05 -5.99 -2.91
CA GLU A 132 -8.49 -5.47 -1.68
C GLU A 132 -8.24 -3.96 -1.72
N THR A 133 -8.35 -3.30 -0.57
CA THR A 133 -8.13 -1.85 -0.45
C THR A 133 -6.69 -1.43 -0.75
N PHE A 134 -5.71 -2.32 -0.57
CA PHE A 134 -4.30 -1.99 -0.80
C PHE A 134 -3.97 -1.76 -2.28
N LYS A 135 -4.79 -2.27 -3.21
CA LYS A 135 -4.67 -2.04 -4.66
C LYS A 135 -5.38 -0.77 -5.15
N ASP A 136 -6.07 -0.06 -4.26
CA ASP A 136 -6.69 1.23 -4.53
C ASP A 136 -6.26 2.25 -3.45
N PRO A 137 -4.96 2.62 -3.38
CA PRO A 137 -4.48 3.59 -2.42
C PRO A 137 -5.11 4.97 -2.65
N ARG A 138 -5.36 5.70 -1.57
CA ARG A 138 -5.89 7.07 -1.63
C ARG A 138 -4.80 8.12 -1.42
N ASP A 139 -4.71 8.68 -0.23
CA ASP A 139 -3.72 9.69 0.13
C ASP A 139 -2.70 9.20 1.16
N THR A 140 -2.83 7.95 1.60
CA THR A 140 -2.02 7.33 2.64
C THR A 140 -1.49 5.98 2.13
N LEU A 141 -0.20 5.71 2.35
CA LEU A 141 0.38 4.38 2.15
C LEU A 141 0.71 3.77 3.52
N LEU A 142 0.26 2.55 3.76
CA LEU A 142 0.57 1.82 5.00
C LEU A 142 1.91 1.07 4.91
N PRO A 143 2.60 0.78 6.03
CA PRO A 143 3.96 0.20 6.00
C PRO A 143 4.09 -1.13 5.25
N SER A 144 3.02 -1.94 5.19
CA SER A 144 2.99 -3.22 4.49
C SER A 144 2.27 -3.15 3.14
N GLN A 145 1.92 -1.95 2.67
CA GLN A 145 1.29 -1.74 1.38
C GLN A 145 2.35 -1.51 0.31
N THR A 146 2.23 -2.24 -0.79
CA THR A 146 3.08 -2.07 -1.97
C THR A 146 2.41 -1.09 -2.92
N LEU A 147 3.15 -0.07 -3.36
CA LEU A 147 2.74 0.80 -4.44
C LEU A 147 3.33 0.26 -5.75
N GLU A 148 2.49 -0.18 -6.67
CA GLU A 148 2.91 -0.73 -7.96
C GLU A 148 3.37 0.35 -8.93
N LYS A 149 4.02 -0.10 -10.01
CA LYS A 149 4.42 0.78 -11.11
C LYS A 149 3.18 1.46 -11.71
N ASP A 150 3.26 2.76 -11.95
CA ASP A 150 2.19 3.59 -12.52
C ASP A 150 1.00 3.86 -11.58
N GLU A 151 0.97 3.23 -10.39
CA GLU A 151 0.06 3.64 -9.32
C GLU A 151 0.45 5.00 -8.75
N LYS A 152 -0.57 5.74 -8.29
CA LYS A 152 -0.40 7.10 -7.79
C LYS A 152 -1.24 7.32 -6.54
N LEU A 153 -0.63 7.92 -5.53
CA LEU A 153 -1.36 8.52 -4.43
C LEU A 153 -1.65 9.97 -4.77
N SER A 154 -2.84 10.44 -4.44
CA SER A 154 -3.20 11.85 -4.57
C SER A 154 -3.54 12.38 -3.19
N SER A 155 -2.97 13.51 -2.81
CA SER A 155 -3.34 14.19 -1.57
C SER A 155 -4.84 14.48 -1.56
N ARG A 156 -5.48 14.50 -0.38
CA ARG A 156 -6.80 15.15 -0.23
C ARG A 156 -6.70 16.68 -0.40
N PHE A 157 -7.83 17.33 -0.70
CA PHE A 157 -7.89 18.78 -0.94
C PHE A 157 -7.65 19.59 0.34
N LEU A 158 -8.28 19.20 1.46
CA LEU A 158 -8.10 19.75 2.81
C LEU A 158 -8.25 18.63 3.85
N GLU A 159 -7.90 18.90 5.10
CA GLU A 159 -8.09 17.94 6.20
C GLU A 159 -9.54 17.42 6.31
N SER A 160 -10.51 18.32 6.14
CA SER A 160 -11.95 18.02 6.16
C SER A 160 -12.56 17.71 4.79
N ASN A 161 -11.79 17.82 3.70
CA ASN A 161 -12.26 17.61 2.34
C ASN A 161 -11.41 16.53 1.65
N PHE A 162 -11.99 15.34 1.56
CA PHE A 162 -11.39 14.11 1.03
C PHE A 162 -11.41 14.01 -0.50
N SER A 163 -11.86 15.06 -1.21
CA SER A 163 -11.73 15.12 -2.66
C SER A 163 -10.26 15.22 -3.08
N LYS A 164 -9.97 14.87 -4.33
CA LYS A 164 -8.60 14.90 -4.87
C LYS A 164 -8.01 16.32 -4.83
N GLY A 165 -6.91 16.45 -4.10
CA GLY A 165 -6.06 17.64 -4.05
C GLY A 165 -5.04 17.72 -5.19
N ARG A 166 -4.07 18.62 -5.05
CA ARG A 166 -3.13 18.99 -6.12
C ARG A 166 -1.81 18.22 -6.09
N PHE A 167 -1.47 17.55 -5.00
CA PHE A 167 -0.19 16.84 -4.85
C PHE A 167 -0.37 15.37 -5.15
N LYS A 168 0.63 14.78 -5.82
CA LYS A 168 0.64 13.35 -6.16
C LYS A 168 2.00 12.75 -5.82
N LEU A 169 1.98 11.53 -5.29
CA LEU A 169 3.13 10.67 -5.17
C LEU A 169 3.00 9.57 -6.23
N LEU A 170 4.04 9.40 -7.04
CA LEU A 170 4.09 8.46 -8.15
C LEU A 170 5.33 7.58 -7.95
N PHE A 171 5.17 6.27 -8.08
CA PHE A 171 6.31 5.37 -8.17
C PHE A 171 6.73 5.24 -9.64
N GLN A 172 7.77 5.98 -10.02
CA GLN A 172 8.32 5.91 -11.37
C GLN A 172 9.70 5.26 -11.33
N MET A 173 9.79 4.05 -11.87
CA MET A 173 11.07 3.41 -12.17
C MET A 173 11.49 3.80 -13.58
N GLU A 174 12.72 4.29 -13.71
CA GLU A 174 13.36 4.38 -15.02
C GLU A 174 13.50 2.97 -15.61
N TYR A 175 13.25 2.85 -16.91
CA TYR A 175 13.42 1.58 -17.61
C TYR A 175 14.90 1.29 -17.82
N MET A 176 15.39 0.21 -17.21
CA MET A 176 16.77 -0.24 -17.31
C MET A 176 16.94 -1.05 -18.59
N SER A 177 17.07 -0.36 -19.72
CA SER A 177 17.01 -0.96 -21.05
C SER A 177 18.12 -1.96 -21.35
N ASN A 178 19.25 -1.87 -20.65
CA ASN A 178 20.37 -2.80 -20.78
C ASN A 178 20.29 -3.97 -19.79
N GLY A 179 19.19 -4.09 -19.04
CA GLY A 179 18.94 -5.20 -18.14
C GLY A 179 19.87 -5.24 -16.93
N THR A 180 20.12 -6.44 -16.42
CA THR A 180 21.05 -6.66 -15.29
C THR A 180 22.48 -6.78 -15.78
N LEU A 181 23.45 -6.43 -14.95
CA LEU A 181 24.87 -6.66 -15.23
C LEU A 181 25.17 -8.15 -15.44
N ALA A 182 24.46 -9.04 -14.73
CA ALA A 182 24.51 -10.49 -14.97
C ALA A 182 24.19 -10.84 -16.43
N SER A 183 23.13 -10.26 -17.01
CA SER A 183 22.73 -10.55 -18.39
C SER A 183 23.82 -10.19 -19.40
N LEU A 184 24.59 -9.11 -19.17
CA LEU A 184 25.70 -8.73 -20.04
C LEU A 184 26.88 -9.70 -19.93
N PHE A 185 27.16 -10.23 -18.73
CA PHE A 185 28.21 -11.22 -18.53
C PHE A 185 27.87 -12.59 -19.15
N PHE A 186 26.61 -13.03 -19.00
CA PHE A 186 26.18 -14.35 -19.49
C PHE A 186 25.85 -14.39 -20.99
N ASN A 187 25.51 -13.26 -21.60
CA ASN A 187 25.23 -13.17 -23.05
C ASN A 187 26.47 -12.90 -23.91
N GLU A 188 27.69 -13.08 -23.36
CA GLU A 188 28.97 -12.84 -24.05
C GLU A 188 29.16 -11.44 -24.65
N VAL A 189 28.43 -10.44 -24.15
CA VAL A 189 28.64 -9.04 -24.56
C VAL A 189 30.00 -8.59 -24.01
N LYS A 190 30.98 -8.41 -24.90
CA LYS A 190 32.32 -8.01 -24.51
C LYS A 190 32.36 -6.53 -24.13
N LEU A 191 32.07 -6.25 -22.86
CA LEU A 191 32.26 -4.91 -22.29
C LEU A 191 33.75 -4.54 -22.33
N ASP A 192 34.07 -3.39 -22.90
CA ASP A 192 35.43 -2.86 -22.86
C ASP A 192 35.83 -2.50 -21.43
N TRP A 193 37.14 -2.35 -21.19
CA TRP A 193 37.66 -2.09 -19.86
C TRP A 193 37.19 -0.74 -19.27
N LYS A 194 37.00 0.26 -20.14
CA LYS A 194 36.55 1.59 -19.73
C LYS A 194 35.14 1.53 -19.18
N LEU A 195 34.23 0.87 -19.92
CA LEU A 195 32.84 0.69 -19.52
C LEU A 195 32.71 -0.12 -18.23
N ARG A 196 33.56 -1.15 -18.04
CA ARG A 196 33.59 -1.90 -16.77
C ARG A 196 33.98 -1.02 -15.58
N LEU A 197 34.95 -0.13 -15.76
CA LEU A 197 35.34 0.83 -14.73
C LEU A 197 34.22 1.84 -14.45
N GLU A 198 33.53 2.32 -15.48
CA GLU A 198 32.39 3.23 -15.32
C GLU A 198 31.24 2.58 -14.53
N ILE A 199 30.91 1.32 -14.85
CA ILE A 199 29.91 0.53 -14.10
C ILE A 199 30.35 0.33 -12.65
N ALA A 200 31.60 -0.12 -12.41
CA ALA A 200 32.12 -0.33 -11.07
C ALA A 200 32.11 0.95 -10.23
N PHE A 201 32.44 2.09 -10.84
CA PHE A 201 32.39 3.40 -10.20
C PHE A 201 30.94 3.84 -9.92
N GLY A 202 30.00 3.53 -10.81
CA GLY A 202 28.56 3.70 -10.57
C GLY A 202 28.09 2.93 -9.34
N VAL A 203 28.40 1.63 -9.25
CA VAL A 203 28.06 0.79 -8.10
C VAL A 203 28.69 1.32 -6.81
N ALA A 204 29.97 1.70 -6.84
CA ALA A 204 30.66 2.26 -5.68
C ALA A 204 30.01 3.57 -5.19
N ARG A 205 29.59 4.45 -6.10
CA ARG A 205 28.84 5.67 -5.77
C ARG A 205 27.48 5.36 -5.17
N GLY A 206 26.74 4.42 -5.74
CA GLY A 206 25.46 3.99 -5.18
C GLY A 206 25.62 3.44 -3.76
N LEU A 207 26.64 2.63 -3.51
CA LEU A 207 26.95 2.13 -2.17
C LEU A 207 27.37 3.23 -1.20
N ALA A 208 28.21 4.18 -1.64
CA ALA A 208 28.61 5.32 -0.82
C ALA A 208 27.39 6.16 -0.41
N TYR A 209 26.48 6.45 -1.36
CA TYR A 209 25.23 7.15 -1.08
C TYR A 209 24.39 6.43 -0.02
N LEU A 210 24.18 5.12 -0.18
CA LEU A 210 23.42 4.30 0.77
C LEU A 210 24.04 4.30 2.18
N HIS A 211 25.37 4.37 2.25
CA HIS A 211 26.10 4.31 3.51
C HIS A 211 26.24 5.66 4.21
N GLU A 212 26.40 6.74 3.46
CA GLU A 212 26.89 8.02 4.01
C GLU A 212 25.90 9.17 3.83
N GLU A 213 25.07 9.14 2.78
CA GLU A 213 24.20 10.26 2.40
C GLU A 213 22.73 10.04 2.79
N CYS A 214 22.31 8.77 2.97
CA CYS A 214 20.98 8.46 3.47
C CYS A 214 20.80 8.85 4.95
N ILE A 215 19.64 9.43 5.28
CA ILE A 215 19.26 9.81 6.66
C ILE A 215 19.35 8.60 7.62
N THR A 216 19.03 7.42 7.11
CA THR A 216 19.26 6.14 7.79
C THR A 216 20.29 5.38 6.98
N LEU A 217 21.37 4.92 7.62
CA LEU A 217 22.40 4.10 6.97
C LEU A 217 21.75 2.81 6.44
N ILE A 218 21.85 2.60 5.12
CA ILE A 218 21.29 1.43 4.43
C ILE A 218 22.43 0.50 4.02
N ILE A 219 22.52 -0.67 4.64
CA ILE A 219 23.47 -1.71 4.23
C ILE A 219 22.74 -2.71 3.36
N HIS A 220 23.06 -2.81 2.07
CA HIS A 220 22.34 -3.67 1.12
C HIS A 220 22.43 -5.18 1.45
N CYS A 221 23.59 -5.64 1.94
CA CYS A 221 23.88 -7.02 2.34
C CYS A 221 23.84 -8.12 1.24
N ASP A 222 23.53 -7.80 -0.02
CA ASP A 222 23.41 -8.80 -1.10
C ASP A 222 23.87 -8.30 -2.48
N ILE A 223 24.96 -7.53 -2.54
CA ILE A 223 25.42 -6.99 -3.83
C ILE A 223 25.95 -8.13 -4.73
N LYS A 224 25.26 -8.35 -5.85
CA LYS A 224 25.58 -9.32 -6.90
C LYS A 224 25.24 -8.78 -8.29
N PRO A 225 25.80 -9.33 -9.40
CA PRO A 225 25.55 -8.82 -10.75
C PRO A 225 24.07 -8.80 -11.18
N GLN A 226 23.22 -9.63 -10.58
CA GLN A 226 21.77 -9.66 -10.84
C GLN A 226 21.07 -8.41 -10.28
N ASP A 227 21.63 -7.80 -9.24
CA ASP A 227 21.03 -6.67 -8.52
C ASP A 227 21.54 -5.31 -9.04
N ILE A 228 22.48 -5.34 -10.01
CA ILE A 228 22.96 -4.15 -10.69
C ILE A 228 22.21 -4.01 -12.01
N LEU A 229 21.35 -3.00 -12.09
CA LEU A 229 20.61 -2.67 -13.31
C LEU A 229 21.32 -1.59 -14.11
N LEU A 230 21.13 -1.60 -15.42
CA LEU A 230 21.80 -0.69 -16.35
C LEU A 230 20.78 0.06 -17.21
N ASP A 231 20.84 1.39 -17.16
CA ASP A 231 20.06 2.26 -18.03
C ASP A 231 20.60 2.24 -19.48
N VAL A 232 19.99 3.02 -20.38
CA VAL A 232 20.37 3.11 -21.81
C VAL A 232 21.81 3.59 -22.03
N TYR A 233 22.41 4.28 -21.06
CA TYR A 233 23.78 4.79 -21.10
C TYR A 233 24.76 3.91 -20.32
N TYR A 234 24.33 2.73 -19.84
CA TYR A 234 25.09 1.82 -18.98
C TYR A 234 25.47 2.42 -17.62
N ASN A 235 24.71 3.40 -17.12
CA ASN A 235 24.85 3.82 -15.73
C ASN A 235 24.30 2.71 -14.83
N ALA A 236 25.11 2.32 -13.84
CA ALA A 236 24.76 1.28 -12.89
C ALA A 236 23.85 1.82 -11.78
N ARG A 237 22.73 1.13 -11.57
CA ARG A 237 21.79 1.34 -10.46
C ARG A 237 21.71 0.12 -9.57
N ILE A 238 21.65 0.32 -8.27
CA ILE A 238 21.52 -0.78 -7.30
C ILE A 238 20.04 -1.09 -7.07
N SER A 239 19.66 -2.36 -7.09
CA SER A 239 18.29 -2.85 -6.94
C SER A 239 18.20 -4.01 -5.95
N ASP A 240 16.99 -4.46 -5.61
CA ASP A 240 16.74 -5.58 -4.69
C ASP A 240 17.31 -5.42 -3.26
N PHE A 241 16.65 -4.56 -2.48
CA PHE A 241 16.97 -4.33 -1.09
C PHE A 241 16.30 -5.34 -0.13
N GLY A 242 15.90 -6.53 -0.61
CA GLY A 242 15.18 -7.52 0.19
C GLY A 242 15.91 -7.99 1.46
N LEU A 243 17.24 -7.89 1.47
CA LEU A 243 18.11 -8.23 2.62
C LEU A 243 18.75 -7.00 3.28
N ALA A 244 18.33 -5.79 2.88
CA ALA A 244 18.96 -4.57 3.36
C ALA A 244 18.67 -4.31 4.84
N LYS A 245 19.65 -3.73 5.53
CA LYS A 245 19.57 -3.37 6.95
C LYS A 245 19.58 -1.85 7.11
N LEU A 246 18.67 -1.36 7.95
CA LEU A 246 18.54 0.06 8.28
C LEU A 246 19.12 0.33 9.67
N LEU A 247 20.10 1.25 9.75
CA LEU A 247 20.76 1.65 10.98
C LEU A 247 20.58 3.16 11.21
N LYS A 248 20.01 3.54 12.36
CA LYS A 248 20.01 4.94 12.79
C LYS A 248 21.39 5.32 13.32
N MET A 249 21.90 6.51 12.98
CA MET A 249 23.12 7.05 13.59
C MET A 249 22.96 7.02 15.12
N ASN A 250 23.86 6.30 15.81
CA ASN A 250 23.90 5.97 17.25
C ASN A 250 23.32 4.62 17.73
N GLN A 251 22.97 3.69 16.84
CA GLN A 251 22.66 2.30 17.23
C GLN A 251 23.73 1.31 16.72
N SER A 252 24.37 0.59 17.65
CA SER A 252 25.31 -0.51 17.37
C SER A 252 24.63 -1.87 17.18
N ARG A 253 23.30 -1.93 17.30
CA ARG A 253 22.49 -3.14 17.10
C ARG A 253 21.59 -2.98 15.88
N THR A 254 21.69 -3.93 14.96
CA THR A 254 20.81 -4.04 13.80
C THR A 254 19.40 -4.38 14.26
N ASN A 255 18.41 -3.54 13.93
CA ASN A 255 17.04 -4.04 13.83
C ASN A 255 17.02 -4.93 12.59
N ILE A 256 16.96 -6.24 12.81
CA ILE A 256 16.72 -7.20 11.72
C ILE A 256 15.31 -6.89 11.23
N ALA A 257 15.18 -6.22 10.09
CA ALA A 257 13.91 -6.15 9.38
C ALA A 257 13.57 -7.61 9.03
N ILE A 258 12.63 -8.19 9.78
CA ILE A 258 12.16 -9.55 9.55
C ILE A 258 11.49 -9.57 8.18
N SER A 259 12.01 -10.44 7.31
CA SER A 259 11.48 -10.88 6.01
C SER A 259 10.12 -10.31 5.63
N GLY A 260 10.14 -9.22 4.89
CA GLY A 260 9.02 -8.60 4.19
C GLY A 260 9.61 -7.55 3.27
N THR A 261 9.11 -7.44 2.04
CA THR A 261 9.57 -6.44 1.05
C THR A 261 9.63 -5.07 1.72
N VAL A 262 10.85 -4.59 2.01
CA VAL A 262 11.03 -3.21 2.46
C VAL A 262 10.87 -2.36 1.22
N THR A 263 9.69 -1.76 1.04
CA THR A 263 9.46 -0.73 0.04
C THR A 263 10.25 0.52 0.46
N LEU A 264 11.55 0.55 0.14
CA LEU A 264 12.32 1.79 0.17
C LEU A 264 11.80 2.64 -0.99
N PHE A 265 11.05 3.70 -0.67
CA PHE A 265 10.61 4.67 -1.67
C PHE A 265 11.83 5.27 -2.39
N PRO A 266 12.03 4.98 -3.68
CA PRO A 266 13.25 5.29 -4.40
C PRO A 266 13.16 6.70 -4.98
N ASN A 267 12.80 7.68 -4.17
CA ASN A 267 12.97 9.06 -4.61
C ASN A 267 14.45 9.38 -4.86
N TYR A 268 15.38 8.51 -4.43
CA TYR A 268 16.82 8.65 -4.62
C TYR A 268 17.56 7.29 -4.57
N ILE A 269 17.18 6.30 -5.38
CA ILE A 269 18.07 5.14 -5.59
C ILE A 269 18.85 5.36 -6.88
N CYS A 270 20.13 5.70 -6.69
CA CYS A 270 21.13 5.97 -7.72
C CYS A 270 21.23 4.85 -8.75
#